data_AF-A0A951KSQ0-F1
#
_entry.id   AF-A0A951KSQ0-F1
#
_cell.length_a   1.000
_cell.length_b   1.000
_cell.length_c   1.000
_cell.angle_alpha   90.00
_cell.angle_beta   90.00
_cell.angle_gamma   90.00
#
_symmetry.space_group_name_H-M   'P 1'
#
loop_
_entity.id
_entity.type
_entity.pdbx_description
1 polymer ?
#
loop_
_entity_poly.entity_id
_entity_poly.type
_entity_poly.pdbx_seq_one_letter_code
_entity_poly.pdbx_strand_id
1 'polypeptide(L)'
;MFDHIGIAVSDLATSERFYRTMLGVLGVEPGHADAELVEWEDWDIGPTDREHRVTRGLHVGFRARDRTQVDAFWQAGVDAGYPDDGAPGPRTQYGPTYYG
;
A
#
# COMPACT_ATOMS: atom_id res chain seq x y z
N MET A 1 -0.02 -18.87 -2.82
CA MET A 1 -0.23 -18.25 -4.14
C MET A 1 -1.56 -17.57 -4.06
N PHE A 2 -1.55 -16.24 -4.15
CA PHE A 2 -2.75 -15.42 -4.27
C PHE A 2 -2.87 -15.00 -5.73
N ASP A 3 -4.09 -14.86 -6.22
CA ASP A 3 -4.37 -14.32 -7.55
C ASP A 3 -4.48 -12.80 -7.46
N HIS A 4 -5.35 -12.31 -6.57
CA HIS A 4 -5.48 -10.90 -6.21
C HIS A 4 -5.90 -10.77 -4.74
N ILE A 5 -5.72 -9.58 -4.16
CA ILE A 5 -6.17 -9.22 -2.81
C ILE A 5 -6.87 -7.86 -2.89
N GLY A 6 -8.15 -7.86 -2.53
CA GLY A 6 -8.98 -6.68 -2.47
C GLY A 6 -9.36 -6.24 -1.07
N ILE A 7 -9.38 -4.92 -0.84
CA ILE A 7 -9.87 -4.34 0.42
C ILE A 7 -10.95 -3.29 0.21
N ALA A 8 -11.94 -3.30 1.10
CA ALA A 8 -12.93 -2.23 1.18
C ALA A 8 -12.37 -1.06 1.99
N VAL A 9 -12.37 0.14 1.41
CA VAL A 9 -11.92 1.38 2.04
C VAL A 9 -13.09 2.31 2.35
N SER A 10 -12.94 3.15 3.38
CA SER A 10 -14.00 4.07 3.81
C SER A 10 -14.17 5.28 2.89
N ASP A 11 -13.14 5.65 2.14
CA ASP A 11 -13.13 6.76 1.18
C ASP A 11 -12.20 6.38 0.02
N LEU A 12 -12.79 6.00 -1.10
CA LEU A 12 -12.05 5.51 -2.28
C LEU A 12 -11.09 6.57 -2.82
N ALA A 13 -11.54 7.82 -2.95
CA ALA A 13 -10.72 8.89 -3.52
C ALA A 13 -9.52 9.21 -2.62
N THR A 14 -9.70 9.21 -1.31
CA THR A 14 -8.61 9.43 -0.36
C THR A 14 -7.63 8.27 -0.34
N SER A 15 -8.12 7.03 -0.35
CA SER A 15 -7.28 5.84 -0.42
C SER A 15 -6.54 5.72 -1.76
N GLU A 16 -7.17 6.07 -2.87
CA GLU A 16 -6.52 6.09 -4.19
C GLU A 16 -5.33 7.05 -4.19
N ARG A 17 -5.48 8.27 -3.66
CA ARG A 17 -4.36 9.23 -3.55
C ARG A 17 -3.20 8.66 -2.73
N PHE A 18 -3.51 7.95 -1.64
CA PHE A 18 -2.51 7.27 -0.83
C PHE A 18 -1.77 6.21 -1.63
N TYR A 19 -2.48 5.23 -2.21
CA TYR A 19 -1.83 4.14 -2.94
C TYR A 19 -1.10 4.60 -4.19
N ARG A 20 -1.60 5.62 -4.92
CA ARG A 20 -0.85 6.23 -6.03
C ARG A 20 0.47 6.85 -5.57
N THR A 21 0.46 7.56 -4.43
CA THR A 21 1.68 8.16 -3.86
C THR A 21 2.68 7.08 -3.47
N MET A 22 2.21 6.07 -2.74
CA MET A 22 3.08 5.03 -2.17
C MET A 22 3.58 4.03 -3.23
N LEU A 23 2.67 3.49 -4.05
CA LEU A 23 3.01 2.49 -5.07
C LEU A 23 3.71 3.09 -6.29
N GLY A 24 3.50 4.39 -6.59
CA GLY A 24 4.26 5.10 -7.62
C GLY A 24 5.77 5.10 -7.34
N VAL A 25 6.19 5.16 -6.07
CA VAL A 25 7.63 5.04 -5.69
C VAL A 25 8.17 3.64 -5.98
N LEU A 26 7.31 2.62 -5.91
CA LEU A 26 7.64 1.24 -6.28
C LEU A 26 7.64 1.03 -7.81
N GLY A 27 7.20 2.02 -8.58
CA GLY A 27 7.06 1.95 -10.02
C GLY A 27 5.79 1.23 -10.47
N VAL A 28 4.78 1.15 -9.60
CA VAL A 28 3.50 0.47 -9.88
C VAL A 28 2.40 1.53 -10.02
N GLU A 29 1.89 1.66 -11.23
CA GLU A 29 0.74 2.51 -11.57
C GLU A 29 -0.52 1.64 -11.67
N PRO A 30 -1.72 2.19 -11.40
CA PRO A 30 -2.93 1.39 -11.49
C PRO A 30 -3.25 1.07 -12.95
N GLY A 31 -3.63 -0.19 -13.19
CA GLY A 31 -4.10 -0.66 -14.49
C GLY A 31 -5.57 -0.29 -14.74
N HIS A 32 -6.34 -0.12 -13.67
CA HIS A 32 -7.76 0.26 -13.71
C HIS A 32 -8.10 1.23 -12.57
N ALA A 33 -9.00 2.18 -12.84
CA ALA A 33 -9.51 3.11 -11.84
C ALA A 33 -10.88 3.68 -12.26
N ASP A 34 -11.91 3.40 -11.49
CA ASP A 34 -13.24 4.01 -11.62
C ASP A 34 -13.89 4.23 -10.23
N ALA A 35 -15.20 4.46 -10.20
CA ALA A 35 -15.94 4.72 -8.98
C ALA A 35 -16.18 3.48 -8.10
N GLU A 36 -15.97 2.28 -8.65
CA GLU A 36 -16.21 1.00 -8.00
C GLU A 36 -14.91 0.31 -7.59
N LEU A 37 -13.80 0.55 -8.31
CA LEU A 37 -12.53 -0.13 -8.09
C LEU A 37 -11.32 0.69 -8.53
N VAL A 38 -10.23 0.60 -7.78
CA VAL A 38 -8.88 0.97 -8.25
C VAL A 38 -7.93 -0.20 -8.04
N GLU A 39 -7.21 -0.59 -9.10
CA GLU A 39 -6.44 -1.84 -9.17
C GLU A 39 -5.00 -1.61 -9.62
N TRP A 40 -4.05 -2.16 -8.87
CA TRP A 40 -2.62 -2.25 -9.15
C TRP A 40 -2.21 -3.72 -9.25
N GLU A 41 -2.35 -4.30 -10.44
CA GLU A 41 -2.10 -5.75 -10.65
C GLU A 41 -2.91 -6.59 -9.65
N ASP A 42 -2.24 -7.34 -8.78
CA ASP A 42 -2.86 -8.26 -7.81
C ASP A 42 -3.38 -7.54 -6.52
N TRP A 43 -3.38 -6.21 -6.48
CA TRP A 43 -3.82 -5.41 -5.33
C TRP A 43 -4.92 -4.42 -5.70
N ASP A 44 -6.06 -4.52 -5.03
CA ASP A 44 -7.22 -3.68 -5.34
C ASP A 44 -7.87 -3.04 -4.10
N ILE A 45 -8.46 -1.87 -4.32
CA ILE A 45 -9.28 -1.17 -3.34
C ILE A 45 -10.64 -0.83 -3.94
N GLY A 46 -11.70 -1.02 -3.15
CA GLY A 46 -13.07 -0.66 -3.51
C GLY A 46 -13.78 0.09 -2.37
N PRO A 47 -14.88 0.81 -2.65
CA PRO A 47 -15.64 1.49 -1.61
C PRO A 47 -16.34 0.48 -0.69
N THR A 48 -16.69 0.91 0.52
CA THR A 48 -17.50 0.09 1.42
C THR A 48 -18.99 0.12 1.06
N ASP A 49 -19.68 -1.02 1.21
CA ASP A 49 -21.12 -1.15 1.07
C ASP A 49 -21.74 -2.08 2.16
N ARG A 50 -22.95 -2.60 1.94
CA ARG A 50 -23.61 -3.51 2.90
C ARG A 50 -22.92 -4.87 3.04
N GLU A 51 -22.31 -5.36 1.97
CA GLU A 51 -21.63 -6.65 1.87
C GLU A 51 -20.13 -6.50 2.13
N HIS A 52 -19.53 -5.41 1.67
CA HIS A 52 -18.10 -5.08 1.78
C HIS A 52 -17.87 -4.03 2.87
N ARG A 53 -17.75 -4.47 4.12
CA ARG A 53 -17.41 -3.56 5.23
C ARG A 53 -15.94 -3.17 5.18
N VAL A 54 -15.63 -1.94 5.58
CA VAL A 54 -14.25 -1.42 5.67
C VAL A 54 -13.31 -2.45 6.32
N THR A 55 -12.26 -2.83 5.59
CA THR A 55 -11.25 -3.78 6.05
C THR A 55 -10.48 -3.19 7.24
N ARG A 56 -10.26 -3.99 8.29
CA ARG A 56 -9.53 -3.58 9.51
C ARG A 56 -8.59 -4.69 9.95
N GLY A 57 -7.49 -4.33 10.61
CA GLY A 57 -6.53 -5.29 11.16
C GLY A 57 -5.70 -6.03 10.10
N LEU A 58 -5.59 -5.46 8.89
CA LEU A 58 -4.72 -5.98 7.83
C LEU A 58 -3.30 -5.42 7.97
N HIS A 59 -2.31 -6.30 7.84
CA HIS A 59 -0.91 -5.93 7.63
C HIS A 59 -0.49 -6.46 6.27
N VAL A 60 -0.03 -5.57 5.39
CA VAL A 60 0.43 -5.89 4.04
C VAL A 60 1.78 -5.22 3.81
N GLY A 61 2.70 -5.94 3.16
CA GLY A 61 4.02 -5.43 2.79
C GLY A 61 4.20 -5.50 1.28
N PHE A 62 4.59 -4.38 0.67
CA PHE A 62 4.90 -4.32 -0.76
C PHE A 62 6.40 -4.55 -0.98
N ARG A 63 6.75 -5.24 -2.07
CA ARG A 63 8.14 -5.58 -2.36
C ARG A 63 8.86 -4.38 -2.97
N ALA A 64 9.91 -3.93 -2.30
CA ALA A 64 10.91 -3.02 -2.88
C ALA A 64 12.05 -3.81 -3.53
N ARG A 65 12.69 -3.22 -4.56
CA ARG A 65 13.83 -3.83 -5.26
C ARG A 65 15.14 -3.76 -4.47
N ASP A 66 15.27 -2.75 -3.60
CA ASP A 66 16.45 -2.48 -2.77
C ASP A 66 16.08 -1.61 -1.55
N ARG A 67 17.05 -1.39 -0.64
CA ARG A 67 16.84 -0.60 0.58
C ARG A 67 16.59 0.88 0.29
N THR A 68 17.23 1.43 -0.75
CA THR A 68 17.04 2.82 -1.17
C THR A 68 15.59 3.07 -1.58
N GLN A 69 14.93 2.10 -2.21
CA GLN A 69 13.52 2.20 -2.55
C GLN A 69 12.60 2.08 -1.32
N VAL A 70 13.00 1.32 -0.29
CA VAL A 70 12.30 1.34 1.01
C VAL A 70 12.40 2.74 1.65
N ASP A 71 13.59 3.34 1.62
CA ASP A 71 13.82 4.69 2.15
C ASP A 71 12.98 5.73 1.43
N ALA A 72 12.94 5.66 0.09
CA ALA A 72 12.12 6.54 -0.74
C ALA A 72 10.62 6.34 -0.50
N PHE A 73 10.17 5.09 -0.31
CA PHE A 73 8.77 4.78 -0.02
C PHE A 73 8.32 5.44 1.29
N TRP A 74 9.12 5.29 2.35
CA TRP A 74 8.84 5.93 3.63
C TRP A 74 8.87 7.46 3.54
N GLN A 75 9.91 8.02 2.91
CA GLN A 75 10.06 9.48 2.78
C GLN A 75 8.89 10.10 2.01
N ALA A 76 8.43 9.47 0.92
CA ALA A 76 7.28 9.95 0.17
C ALA A 76 6.00 9.98 1.02
N GLY A 77 5.81 8.98 1.88
CA GLY A 77 4.68 8.95 2.81
C GLY A 77 4.73 10.08 3.84
N VAL A 78 5.91 10.31 4.43
CA VAL A 78 6.15 11.40 5.38
C VAL A 78 5.94 12.77 4.73
N ASP A 79 6.49 12.99 3.53
CA ASP A 79 6.37 14.25 2.79
C ASP A 79 4.93 14.54 2.37
N ALA A 80 4.14 13.49 2.07
CA ALA A 80 2.71 13.60 1.80
C ALA A 80 1.85 13.81 3.07
N GLY A 81 2.46 13.75 4.27
CA GLY A 81 1.78 13.95 5.54
C GLY A 81 0.99 12.74 6.04
N TYR A 82 1.29 11.53 5.54
CA TYR A 82 0.69 10.30 6.05
C TYR A 82 1.28 9.93 7.42
N PRO A 83 0.50 9.29 8.32
CA PRO A 83 1.01 8.84 9.61
C PRO A 83 2.19 7.87 9.44
N ASP A 84 3.27 8.13 10.18
CA ASP A 84 4.42 7.25 10.29
C ASP A 84 4.16 6.10 11.28
N ASP A 85 4.62 4.89 10.92
CA ASP A 85 4.63 3.70 11.79
C ASP A 85 6.05 3.13 11.97
N GLY A 86 7.06 3.96 11.72
CA GLY A 86 8.47 3.68 11.97
C GLY A 86 9.33 3.88 10.73
N ALA A 87 10.43 4.63 10.92
CA ALA A 87 11.44 4.83 9.88
C ALA A 87 12.09 3.51 9.39
N PRO A 88 12.54 3.46 8.12
CA PRO A 88 13.22 2.32 7.52
C PRO A 88 14.42 1.85 8.32
N GLY A 89 14.51 0.54 8.52
CA GLY A 89 15.62 -0.04 9.25
C GLY A 89 15.69 -1.56 9.18
N PRO A 90 16.78 -2.16 9.67
CA PRO A 90 16.85 -3.60 9.85
C PRO A 90 15.76 -4.10 10.81
N ARG A 91 15.00 -5.11 10.40
CA ARG A 91 14.00 -5.80 11.23
C ARG A 91 14.45 -7.21 11.53
N THR A 92 15.44 -7.34 12.42
CA THR A 92 16.10 -8.62 12.71
C THR A 92 15.15 -9.69 13.27
N GLN A 93 14.00 -9.29 13.81
CA GLN A 93 12.92 -10.20 14.20
C GLN A 93 12.29 -10.97 13.04
N TYR A 94 12.38 -10.45 11.80
CA TYR A 94 11.88 -11.11 10.58
C TYR A 94 12.99 -11.79 9.77
N GLY A 95 14.24 -11.64 10.19
CA GLY A 95 15.40 -12.26 9.57
C GLY A 95 16.61 -11.32 9.50
N PRO A 96 17.83 -11.87 9.31
CA PRO A 96 19.07 -11.09 9.38
C PRO A 96 19.22 -10.06 8.25
N THR A 97 18.50 -10.23 7.14
CA THR A 97 18.57 -9.35 5.97
C THR A 97 17.31 -8.51 5.76
N TYR A 98 16.26 -8.70 6.58
CA TYR A 98 15.01 -7.98 6.42
C TYR A 98 15.21 -6.49 6.72
N TYR A 99 14.74 -5.65 5.80
CA TYR A 99 14.81 -4.20 5.88
C TYR A 99 13.46 -3.62 5.48
N GLY A 100 12.92 -2.73 6.31
CA GLY A 100 11.59 -2.17 6.18
C GLY A 100 11.37 -1.04 7.17
#